data_AF-A0A2Z6EXG0-F1
#
_entry.id   AF-A0A2Z6EXG0-F1
#
_cell.length_a   1.000
_cell.length_b   1.000
_cell.length_c   1.000
_cell.angle_alpha   90.00
_cell.angle_beta   90.00
_cell.angle_gamma   90.00
#
_symmetry.space_group_name_H-M   'P 1'
#
loop_
_entity.id
_entity.type
_entity.pdbx_description
1 polymer ?
#
loop_
_entity_poly.entity_id
_entity_poly.type
_entity_poly.pdbx_seq_one_letter_code
_entity_poly.pdbx_strand_id
1 'polypeptide(L)'
;MLRVPDLRELGRLVMAMAIFDTLKFSKRMQEAGVPTAQAEAEAEVLSEIFAINLQELPTKGDLLAVKEELQHEIKDVRNEIRAVRNDLSKEIKEVRSELSNEIKDVRNELSNEIKDVRNELSNGINGVRNELSNEINGVRNELNNKIDGVRNELNNKIDGVRNELSHEIKDLRFGLLKWIIGLAIAQSGLLSLFKFWPVGLTA
;
A
#
# COMPACT_ATOMS: atom_id res chain seq x y z
N MET A 1 48.17 -35.32 -23.80
CA MET A 1 47.94 -35.39 -22.34
C MET A 1 48.75 -36.55 -21.80
N LEU A 2 49.83 -36.27 -21.06
CA LEU A 2 50.62 -37.30 -20.38
C LEU A 2 49.80 -37.84 -19.19
N ARG A 3 49.56 -39.15 -19.16
CA ARG A 3 48.84 -39.82 -18.08
C ARG A 3 49.68 -39.75 -16.81
N VAL A 4 49.16 -39.10 -15.77
CA VAL A 4 49.80 -39.10 -14.44
C VAL A 4 49.68 -40.51 -13.86
N PRO A 5 50.79 -41.19 -13.52
CA PRO A 5 50.76 -42.54 -12.95
C PRO A 5 50.11 -42.52 -11.56
N ASP A 6 49.38 -43.58 -11.22
CA ASP A 6 48.80 -43.78 -9.88
C ASP A 6 49.91 -44.11 -8.86
N LEU A 7 49.71 -43.73 -7.58
CA LEU A 7 50.58 -44.01 -6.44
C LEU A 7 51.04 -45.49 -6.34
N ARG A 8 50.24 -46.47 -6.81
CA ARG A 8 50.60 -47.89 -6.90
C ARG A 8 51.55 -48.22 -8.05
N GLU A 9 51.48 -47.47 -9.14
CA GLU A 9 52.42 -47.59 -10.27
C GLU A 9 53.75 -46.93 -9.92
N LEU A 10 53.71 -45.76 -9.28
CA LEU A 10 54.90 -45.10 -8.73
C LEU A 10 55.58 -45.98 -7.67
N GLY A 11 54.80 -46.57 -6.76
CA GLY A 11 55.33 -47.47 -5.74
C GLY A 11 56.00 -48.73 -6.31
N ARG A 12 55.54 -49.23 -7.47
CA ARG A 12 56.15 -50.37 -8.17
C ARG A 12 57.45 -49.98 -8.88
N LEU A 13 57.51 -48.81 -9.52
CA LEU A 13 58.71 -48.31 -10.18
C LEU A 13 59.83 -48.03 -9.18
N VAL A 14 59.53 -47.36 -8.06
CA VAL A 14 60.49 -47.08 -7.00
C VAL A 14 61.01 -48.36 -6.34
N MET A 15 60.14 -49.37 -6.13
CA MET A 15 60.53 -50.66 -5.57
C MET A 15 61.37 -51.51 -6.55
N ALA A 16 61.14 -51.40 -7.86
CA ALA A 16 61.96 -52.05 -8.89
C ALA A 16 63.36 -51.45 -9.03
N MET A 17 63.51 -50.15 -8.74
CA MET A 17 64.80 -49.43 -8.77
C MET A 17 65.68 -49.72 -7.54
N ALA A 18 65.07 -50.09 -6.41
CA ALA A 18 65.77 -50.37 -5.15
C ALA A 18 66.58 -51.69 -5.12
N ILE A 19 66.61 -52.46 -6.23
CA ILE A 19 67.30 -53.76 -6.28
C ILE A 19 68.00 -53.95 -7.64
N PHE A 20 68.71 -52.94 -8.15
CA PHE A 20 69.65 -53.16 -9.24
C PHE A 20 70.81 -54.01 -8.70
N ASP A 21 70.81 -55.30 -9.02
CA ASP A 21 71.86 -56.24 -8.63
C ASP A 21 73.04 -56.14 -9.61
N THR A 22 74.00 -55.30 -9.26
CA THR A 22 75.22 -55.02 -10.03
C THR A 22 75.98 -56.30 -10.39
N LEU A 23 76.04 -57.27 -9.47
CA LEU A 23 76.74 -58.54 -9.67
C LEU A 23 76.03 -59.43 -10.70
N LYS A 24 74.70 -59.55 -10.58
CA LYS A 24 73.88 -60.32 -11.52
C LYS A 24 73.87 -59.67 -12.91
N PHE A 25 73.90 -58.33 -12.99
CA PHE A 25 74.00 -57.60 -14.26
C PHE A 25 75.36 -57.83 -14.94
N SER A 26 76.47 -57.66 -14.21
CA SER A 26 77.82 -57.91 -14.76
C SER A 26 78.00 -59.35 -15.24
N LYS A 27 77.54 -60.36 -14.47
CA LYS A 27 77.60 -61.78 -14.90
C LYS A 27 76.86 -62.04 -16.21
N ARG A 28 75.68 -61.46 -16.39
CA ARG A 28 74.90 -61.59 -17.63
C ARG A 28 75.60 -60.95 -18.83
N MET A 29 76.27 -59.82 -18.62
CA MET A 29 77.05 -59.16 -19.67
C MET A 29 78.25 -60.01 -20.08
N GLN A 30 78.93 -60.65 -19.11
CA GLN A 30 80.02 -61.59 -19.37
C GLN A 30 79.56 -62.84 -20.13
N GLU A 31 78.42 -63.41 -19.73
CA GLU A 31 77.77 -64.53 -20.45
C GLU A 31 77.38 -64.17 -21.89
N ALA A 32 77.08 -62.88 -22.14
CA ALA A 32 76.80 -62.34 -23.47
C ALA A 32 78.07 -62.01 -24.29
N GLY A 33 79.27 -62.30 -23.77
CA GLY A 33 80.55 -62.11 -24.46
C GLY A 33 81.23 -60.77 -24.22
N VAL A 34 80.74 -59.94 -23.29
CA VAL A 34 81.41 -58.69 -22.89
C VAL A 34 82.60 -59.02 -21.99
N PRO A 35 83.81 -58.47 -22.26
CA PRO A 35 84.97 -58.66 -21.38
C PRO A 35 84.68 -58.25 -19.94
N THR A 36 85.19 -59.03 -18.97
CA THR A 36 84.93 -58.85 -17.53
C THR A 36 85.10 -57.40 -17.06
N ALA A 37 86.20 -56.74 -17.44
CA ALA A 37 86.47 -55.36 -17.05
C ALA A 37 85.44 -54.36 -17.61
N GLN A 38 84.92 -54.58 -18.81
CA GLN A 38 83.87 -53.74 -19.41
C GLN A 38 82.50 -54.01 -18.76
N ALA A 39 82.15 -55.28 -18.53
CA ALA A 39 80.90 -55.66 -17.87
C ALA A 39 80.80 -55.13 -16.44
N GLU A 40 81.90 -55.12 -15.69
CA GLU A 40 81.97 -54.53 -14.34
C GLU A 40 81.87 -53.01 -14.36
N ALA A 41 82.62 -52.35 -15.26
CA ALA A 41 82.56 -50.88 -15.39
C ALA A 41 81.18 -50.37 -15.80
N GLU A 42 80.50 -51.05 -16.73
CA GLU A 42 79.13 -50.67 -17.14
C GLU A 42 78.11 -50.93 -16.01
N ALA A 43 78.26 -52.02 -15.25
CA ALA A 43 77.43 -52.30 -14.10
C ALA A 43 77.58 -51.24 -13.01
N GLU A 44 78.81 -50.80 -12.75
CA GLU A 44 79.15 -49.76 -11.79
C GLU A 44 78.56 -48.41 -12.18
N VAL A 45 78.78 -47.96 -13.43
CA VAL A 45 78.22 -46.69 -13.94
C VAL A 45 76.69 -46.69 -13.91
N LEU A 46 76.04 -47.80 -14.29
CA LEU A 46 74.58 -47.90 -14.22
C LEU A 46 74.07 -47.89 -12.77
N SER A 47 74.79 -48.56 -11.85
CA SER A 47 74.48 -48.54 -10.43
C SER A 47 74.62 -47.13 -9.84
N GLU A 48 75.64 -46.37 -10.24
CA GLU A 48 75.82 -44.97 -9.85
C GLU A 48 74.71 -44.07 -10.42
N ILE A 49 74.35 -44.23 -11.69
CA ILE A 49 73.23 -43.48 -12.31
C ILE A 49 71.92 -43.75 -11.56
N PHE A 50 71.64 -44.99 -11.19
CA PHE A 50 70.46 -45.32 -10.38
C PHE A 50 70.54 -44.74 -8.97
N ALA A 51 71.70 -44.77 -8.32
CA ALA A 51 71.89 -44.18 -7.00
C ALA A 51 71.68 -42.66 -7.01
N ILE A 52 72.18 -41.96 -8.03
CA ILE A 52 71.98 -40.52 -8.22
C ILE A 52 70.50 -40.21 -8.49
N ASN A 53 69.86 -40.93 -9.41
CA ASN A 53 68.43 -40.73 -9.72
C ASN A 53 67.50 -41.04 -8.53
N LEU A 54 67.91 -41.96 -7.63
CA LEU A 54 67.17 -42.25 -6.40
C LEU A 54 67.29 -41.15 -5.35
N GLN A 55 68.39 -40.39 -5.33
CA GLN A 55 68.59 -39.29 -4.40
C GLN A 55 67.71 -38.07 -4.73
N GLU A 56 67.29 -37.91 -5.99
CA GLU A 56 66.39 -36.83 -6.42
C GLU A 56 64.90 -37.13 -6.18
N LEU A 57 64.55 -38.37 -5.82
CA LEU A 57 63.16 -38.75 -5.58
C LEU A 57 62.69 -38.36 -4.17
N PRO A 58 61.44 -37.90 -4.01
CA PRO A 58 60.84 -37.70 -2.70
C PRO A 58 60.87 -38.99 -1.87
N THR A 59 61.33 -38.89 -0.64
CA THR A 59 61.31 -40.00 0.31
C THR A 59 59.89 -40.24 0.82
N LYS A 60 59.67 -41.40 1.48
CA LYS A 60 58.41 -41.63 2.20
C LYS A 60 58.15 -40.58 3.29
N GLY A 61 59.21 -40.02 3.88
CA GLY A 61 59.11 -38.93 4.85
C GLY A 61 58.55 -37.66 4.22
N ASP A 62 59.06 -37.28 3.05
CA ASP A 62 58.59 -36.09 2.31
C ASP A 62 57.12 -36.23 1.91
N LEU A 63 56.72 -37.42 1.44
CA LEU A 63 55.32 -37.69 1.10
C LEU A 63 54.39 -37.66 2.32
N LEU A 64 54.86 -38.12 3.48
CA LEU A 64 54.09 -38.05 4.73
C LEU A 64 53.96 -36.61 5.22
N ALA A 65 55.03 -35.82 5.14
CA ALA A 65 55.01 -34.40 5.51
C ALA A 65 54.00 -33.61 4.65
N VAL A 66 54.05 -33.76 3.32
CA VAL A 66 53.08 -33.12 2.41
C VAL A 66 51.65 -33.61 2.67
N LYS A 67 51.46 -34.90 2.97
CA LYS A 67 50.14 -35.44 3.31
C LYS A 67 49.59 -34.80 4.60
N GLU A 68 50.42 -34.66 5.63
CA GLU A 68 50.03 -34.05 6.90
C GLU A 68 49.70 -32.56 6.73
N GLU A 69 50.51 -31.83 5.96
CA GLU A 69 50.28 -30.43 5.59
C GLU A 69 48.95 -30.27 4.86
N LEU A 70 48.71 -31.05 3.80
CA LEU A 70 47.43 -31.01 3.07
C LEU A 70 46.24 -31.39 3.94
N GLN A 71 46.39 -32.33 4.88
CA GLN A 71 45.34 -32.67 5.83
C GLN A 71 45.03 -31.51 6.78
N HIS A 72 46.05 -30.76 7.18
CA HIS A 72 45.90 -29.55 7.99
C HIS A 72 45.18 -28.45 7.20
N GLU A 73 45.66 -28.12 6.00
CA GLU A 73 45.03 -27.10 5.13
C GLU A 73 43.57 -27.44 4.81
N ILE A 74 43.26 -28.69 4.48
CA ILE A 74 41.87 -29.13 4.23
C ILE A 74 41.01 -28.94 5.48
N LYS A 75 41.55 -29.17 6.68
CA LYS A 75 40.83 -28.96 7.94
C LYS A 75 40.57 -27.47 8.18
N ASP A 76 41.55 -26.62 7.92
CA ASP A 76 41.43 -25.18 8.08
C ASP A 76 40.41 -24.59 7.12
N VAL A 77 40.51 -24.92 5.83
CA VAL A 77 39.53 -24.51 4.81
C VAL A 77 38.11 -24.96 5.18
N ARG A 78 37.95 -26.19 5.71
CA ARG A 78 36.63 -26.66 6.20
C ARG A 78 36.11 -25.84 7.38
N ASN A 79 36.98 -25.36 8.26
CA ASN A 79 36.58 -24.52 9.38
C ASN A 79 36.21 -23.11 8.91
N GLU A 80 36.98 -22.53 8.00
CA GLU A 80 36.67 -21.24 7.38
C GLU A 80 35.33 -21.28 6.64
N ILE A 81 35.08 -22.33 5.83
CA ILE A 81 33.79 -22.52 5.15
C ILE A 81 32.64 -22.60 6.16
N ARG A 82 32.83 -23.26 7.31
CA ARG A 82 31.81 -23.33 8.36
C ARG A 82 31.58 -21.96 9.01
N ALA A 83 32.64 -21.20 9.27
CA ALA A 83 32.54 -19.85 9.83
C ALA A 83 31.74 -18.95 8.88
N VAL A 84 32.14 -18.85 7.61
CA VAL A 84 31.45 -18.06 6.59
C VAL A 84 29.98 -18.48 6.44
N ARG A 85 29.68 -19.78 6.46
CA ARG A 85 28.29 -20.28 6.40
C ARG A 85 27.46 -19.83 7.61
N ASN A 86 28.06 -19.84 8.80
CA ASN A 86 27.37 -19.41 10.02
C ASN A 86 27.12 -17.90 10.01
N ASP A 87 28.11 -17.11 9.61
CA ASP A 87 28.00 -15.66 9.51
C ASP A 87 26.92 -15.28 8.49
N LEU A 88 26.95 -15.87 7.29
CA LEU A 88 25.92 -15.66 6.28
C LEU A 88 24.53 -16.07 6.78
N SER A 89 24.42 -17.18 7.53
CA SER A 89 23.14 -17.59 8.11
C SER A 89 22.63 -16.60 9.17
N LYS A 90 23.54 -15.90 9.86
CA LYS A 90 23.18 -14.88 10.85
C LYS A 90 22.72 -13.61 10.14
N GLU A 91 23.48 -13.12 9.17
CA GLU A 91 23.11 -11.96 8.35
C GLU A 91 21.75 -12.15 7.66
N ILE A 92 21.49 -13.32 7.08
CA ILE A 92 20.18 -13.63 6.46
C ILE A 92 19.05 -13.54 7.48
N LYS A 93 19.26 -13.97 8.73
CA LYS A 93 18.23 -13.88 9.78
C LYS A 93 18.02 -12.44 10.22
N GLU A 94 19.08 -11.65 10.31
CA GLU A 94 19.02 -10.22 10.66
C GLU A 94 18.24 -9.45 9.59
N VAL A 95 18.61 -9.59 8.31
CA VAL A 95 17.91 -8.95 7.18
C VAL A 95 16.43 -9.37 7.13
N ARG A 96 16.12 -10.65 7.38
CA ARG A 96 14.72 -11.12 7.45
C ARG A 96 13.94 -10.47 8.60
N SER A 97 14.59 -10.27 9.74
CA SER A 97 13.97 -9.63 10.90
C SER A 97 13.73 -8.14 10.64
N GLU A 98 14.70 -7.44 10.07
CA GLU A 98 14.59 -6.04 9.66
C GLU A 98 13.45 -5.84 8.67
N LEU A 99 13.43 -6.62 7.59
CA LEU A 99 12.37 -6.55 6.58
C LEU A 99 10.99 -6.86 7.17
N SER A 100 10.90 -7.81 8.11
CA SER A 100 9.64 -8.10 8.80
C SER A 100 9.16 -6.94 9.67
N ASN A 101 10.06 -6.14 10.24
CA ASN A 101 9.71 -4.97 11.04
C ASN A 101 9.29 -3.81 10.13
N GLU A 102 10.05 -3.53 9.06
CA GLU A 102 9.69 -2.53 8.07
C GLU A 102 8.29 -2.76 7.47
N ILE A 103 7.97 -4.02 7.13
CA ILE A 103 6.62 -4.39 6.66
C ILE A 103 5.54 -4.09 7.70
N LYS A 104 5.81 -4.31 9.00
CA LYS A 104 4.85 -3.98 10.06
C LYS A 104 4.69 -2.48 10.21
N ASP A 105 5.77 -1.73 10.11
CA ASP A 105 5.76 -0.26 10.25
C ASP A 105 4.95 0.37 9.11
N VAL A 106 5.21 -0.02 7.86
CA VAL A 106 4.42 0.41 6.69
C VAL A 106 2.94 0.05 6.84
N ARG A 107 2.63 -1.16 7.35
CA ARG A 107 1.25 -1.57 7.59
C ARG A 107 0.56 -0.70 8.65
N ASN A 108 1.27 -0.32 9.69
CA ASN A 108 0.74 0.54 10.75
C ASN A 108 0.51 1.96 10.25
N GLU A 109 1.47 2.51 9.50
CA GLU A 109 1.36 3.82 8.86
C GLU A 109 0.13 3.90 7.95
N LEU A 110 0.01 2.94 7.01
CA LEU A 110 -1.15 2.87 6.11
C LEU A 110 -2.48 2.71 6.88
N SER A 111 -2.48 1.95 7.98
CA SER A 111 -3.68 1.82 8.81
C SER A 111 -4.07 3.13 9.51
N ASN A 112 -3.12 4.00 9.81
CA ASN A 112 -3.39 5.30 10.42
C ASN A 112 -3.86 6.29 9.36
N GLU A 113 -3.21 6.35 8.20
CA GLU A 113 -3.66 7.18 7.07
C GLU A 113 -5.11 6.86 6.66
N ILE A 114 -5.48 5.58 6.61
CA ILE A 114 -6.87 5.17 6.33
C ILE A 114 -7.85 5.69 7.38
N LYS A 115 -7.46 5.72 8.66
CA LYS A 115 -8.30 6.27 9.73
C LYS A 115 -8.45 7.77 9.59
N ASP A 116 -7.37 8.48 9.25
CA ASP A 116 -7.37 9.92 9.09
C ASP A 116 -8.27 10.34 7.92
N VAL A 117 -8.12 9.70 6.75
CA VAL A 117 -9.01 9.92 5.59
C VAL A 117 -10.47 9.64 5.95
N ARG A 118 -10.76 8.58 6.72
CA ARG A 118 -12.12 8.27 7.17
C ARG A 118 -12.69 9.36 8.08
N ASN A 119 -11.87 9.92 8.98
CA ASN A 119 -12.26 11.00 9.86
C ASN A 119 -12.52 12.30 9.08
N GLU A 120 -11.64 12.66 8.16
CA GLU A 120 -11.81 13.81 7.27
C GLU A 120 -13.10 13.70 6.46
N LEU A 121 -13.37 12.54 5.86
CA LEU A 121 -14.60 12.31 5.11
C LEU A 121 -15.84 12.44 6.00
N SER A 122 -15.81 11.87 7.21
CA SER A 122 -16.93 11.98 8.15
C SER A 122 -17.18 13.42 8.57
N ASN A 123 -16.12 14.20 8.80
CA ASN A 123 -16.23 15.62 9.12
C ASN A 123 -16.79 16.42 7.94
N GLY A 124 -16.32 16.14 6.71
CA GLY A 124 -16.83 16.75 5.49
C GLY A 124 -18.32 16.49 5.30
N ILE A 125 -18.78 15.25 5.48
CA ILE A 125 -20.21 14.89 5.40
C ILE A 125 -21.04 15.65 6.45
N ASN A 126 -20.54 15.75 7.69
CA ASN A 126 -21.22 16.50 8.74
C ASN A 126 -21.28 18.01 8.42
N GLY A 127 -20.23 18.56 7.82
CA GLY A 127 -20.18 19.94 7.34
C GLY A 127 -21.29 20.21 6.32
N VAL A 128 -21.35 19.42 5.24
CA VAL A 128 -22.38 19.54 4.19
C VAL A 128 -23.78 19.37 4.76
N ARG A 129 -23.99 18.43 5.68
CA ARG A 129 -25.28 18.21 6.33
C ARG A 129 -25.73 19.44 7.12
N ASN A 130 -24.82 20.08 7.85
CA ASN A 130 -25.12 21.29 8.62
C ASN A 130 -25.43 22.48 7.71
N GLU A 131 -24.67 22.65 6.64
CA GLU A 131 -24.89 23.69 5.63
C GLU A 131 -26.29 23.56 5.00
N LEU A 132 -26.65 22.37 4.52
CA LEU A 132 -27.98 22.10 3.97
C LEU A 132 -29.10 22.33 5.00
N SER A 133 -28.88 21.95 6.26
CA SER A 133 -29.86 22.21 7.31
C SER A 133 -30.08 23.72 7.53
N ASN A 134 -29.02 24.51 7.45
CA ASN A 134 -29.10 25.96 7.59
C ASN A 134 -29.81 26.60 6.39
N GLU A 135 -29.50 26.15 5.16
CA GLU A 135 -30.19 26.61 3.96
C GLU A 135 -31.68 26.30 3.99
N ILE A 136 -32.06 25.08 4.37
CA ILE A 136 -33.47 24.68 4.52
C ILE A 136 -34.20 25.58 5.53
N ASN A 137 -33.56 25.86 6.68
CA ASN A 137 -34.12 26.77 7.68
C ASN A 137 -34.25 28.20 7.14
N GLY A 138 -33.27 28.68 6.36
CA GLY A 138 -33.31 29.97 5.68
C GLY A 138 -34.50 30.08 4.72
N VAL A 139 -34.66 29.11 3.83
CA VAL A 139 -35.80 29.05 2.89
C VAL A 139 -37.13 28.99 3.63
N ARG A 140 -37.22 28.20 4.71
CA ARG A 140 -38.44 28.10 5.52
C ARG A 140 -38.83 29.44 6.15
N ASN A 141 -37.85 30.18 6.66
CA ASN A 141 -38.07 31.51 7.24
C ASN A 141 -38.50 32.51 6.17
N GLU A 142 -37.88 32.50 4.99
CA GLU A 142 -38.26 33.36 3.87
C GLU A 142 -39.72 33.09 3.42
N LEU A 143 -40.10 31.81 3.31
CA LEU A 143 -41.47 31.43 2.97
C LEU A 143 -42.48 31.87 4.02
N ASN A 144 -42.18 31.71 5.32
CA ASN A 144 -43.05 32.19 6.39
C ASN A 144 -43.25 33.71 6.30
N ASN A 145 -42.19 34.48 6.08
CA ASN A 145 -42.27 35.93 5.92
C ASN A 145 -43.12 36.33 4.70
N LYS A 146 -42.99 35.62 3.58
CA LYS A 146 -43.83 35.84 2.39
C LYS A 146 -45.31 35.52 2.67
N ILE A 147 -45.60 34.42 3.37
CA ILE A 147 -46.97 34.06 3.76
C ILE A 147 -47.58 35.14 4.65
N ASP A 148 -46.84 35.63 5.65
CA ASP A 148 -47.33 36.68 6.54
C ASP A 148 -47.53 38.00 5.80
N GLY A 149 -46.66 38.33 4.84
CA GLY A 149 -46.85 39.47 3.93
C GLY A 149 -48.17 39.38 3.14
N VAL A 150 -48.42 38.23 2.50
CA VAL A 150 -49.66 37.98 1.75
C VAL A 150 -50.89 38.05 2.65
N ARG A 151 -50.82 37.48 3.86
CA ARG A 151 -51.92 37.56 4.85
C ARG A 151 -52.24 39.00 5.23
N ASN A 152 -51.22 39.81 5.49
CA ASN A 152 -51.41 41.22 5.83
C ASN A 152 -52.01 42.01 4.66
N GLU A 153 -51.55 41.78 3.44
CA GLU A 153 -52.13 42.41 2.24
C GLU A 153 -53.61 42.04 2.07
N LEU A 154 -53.96 40.76 2.24
CA LEU A 154 -55.34 40.30 2.15
C LEU A 154 -56.22 40.90 3.25
N ASN A 155 -55.74 40.98 4.50
CA ASN A 155 -56.47 41.62 5.58
C ASN A 155 -56.75 43.09 5.27
N ASN A 156 -55.75 43.84 4.78
CA ASN A 156 -55.92 45.23 4.38
C ASN A 156 -56.95 45.38 3.25
N LYS A 157 -56.93 44.49 2.25
CA LYS A 157 -57.94 44.47 1.18
C LYS A 157 -59.35 44.19 1.71
N ILE A 158 -59.50 43.22 2.62
CA ILE A 158 -60.78 42.90 3.26
C ILE A 158 -61.32 44.11 4.04
N ASP A 159 -60.47 44.78 4.81
CA ASP A 159 -60.87 45.96 5.58
C ASP A 159 -61.24 47.14 4.66
N GLY A 160 -60.53 47.30 3.55
CA GLY A 160 -60.90 48.24 2.48
C GLY A 160 -62.30 48.00 1.94
N VAL A 161 -62.59 46.76 1.51
CA VAL A 161 -63.92 46.37 1.00
C VAL A 161 -65.01 46.54 2.07
N ARG A 162 -64.73 46.20 3.34
CA ARG A 162 -65.68 46.41 4.45
C ARG A 162 -66.01 47.88 4.66
N ASN A 163 -65.01 48.76 4.58
CA ASN A 163 -65.20 50.20 4.74
C ASN A 163 -66.00 50.79 3.58
N GLU A 164 -65.70 50.40 2.35
CA GLU A 164 -66.45 50.81 1.15
C GLU A 164 -67.93 50.40 1.25
N LEU A 165 -68.19 49.13 1.55
CA LEU A 165 -69.55 48.62 1.72
C LEU A 165 -70.31 49.34 2.86
N SER A 166 -69.62 49.66 3.96
CA SER A 166 -70.19 50.43 5.08
C SER A 166 -70.58 51.85 4.65
N HIS A 167 -69.77 52.49 3.81
CA HIS A 167 -70.06 53.80 3.24
C HIS A 167 -71.29 53.73 2.32
N GLU A 168 -71.33 52.78 1.39
CA GLU A 168 -72.46 52.60 0.47
C GLU A 168 -73.77 52.34 1.23
N ILE A 169 -73.75 51.52 2.29
CA ILE A 169 -74.93 51.28 3.13
C ILE A 169 -75.41 52.56 3.82
N LYS A 170 -74.49 53.41 4.32
CA LYS A 170 -74.85 54.70 4.93
C LYS A 170 -75.47 55.64 3.91
N ASP A 171 -74.90 55.72 2.72
CA ASP A 171 -75.42 56.55 1.62
C ASP A 171 -76.82 56.10 1.20
N LEU A 172 -77.03 54.79 1.04
CA LEU A 172 -78.34 54.21 0.75
C LEU A 172 -79.36 54.54 1.85
N ARG A 173 -78.99 54.36 3.13
CA ARG A 173 -79.86 54.69 4.27
C ARG A 173 -80.25 56.17 4.28
N PHE A 174 -79.30 57.06 4.03
CA PHE A 174 -79.57 58.50 3.98
C PHE A 174 -80.44 58.88 2.77
N GLY A 175 -80.20 58.26 1.62
CA GLY A 175 -81.05 58.39 0.44
C GLY A 175 -82.49 57.97 0.72
N LEU A 176 -82.70 56.81 1.34
CA LEU A 176 -84.03 56.32 1.72
C LEU A 176 -84.72 57.25 2.72
N LEU A 177 -84.01 57.75 3.72
CA LEU A 177 -84.57 58.72 4.69
C LEU A 177 -85.09 59.98 3.99
N LYS A 178 -84.32 60.54 3.04
CA LYS A 178 -84.77 61.69 2.24
C LYS A 178 -86.06 61.38 1.48
N TRP A 179 -86.15 60.22 0.84
CA TRP A 179 -87.36 59.79 0.13
C TRP A 179 -88.56 59.63 1.05
N ILE A 180 -88.40 58.98 2.21
CA ILE A 180 -89.47 58.80 3.19
C ILE A 180 -89.98 60.15 3.71
N ILE A 181 -89.08 61.08 4.04
CA ILE A 181 -89.46 62.42 4.48
C ILE A 181 -90.23 63.16 3.39
N GLY A 182 -89.76 63.11 2.14
CA GLY A 182 -90.45 63.71 1.00
C GLY A 182 -91.87 63.15 0.81
N LEU A 183 -92.02 61.82 0.89
CA LEU A 183 -93.32 61.16 0.83
C LEU A 183 -94.24 61.54 2.01
N ALA A 184 -93.73 61.59 3.23
CA ALA A 184 -94.51 61.95 4.42
C ALA A 184 -95.03 63.40 4.34
N ILE A 185 -94.22 64.33 3.83
CA ILE A 185 -94.63 65.72 3.58
C ILE A 185 -95.73 65.76 2.51
N ALA A 186 -95.56 65.06 1.39
CA ALA A 186 -96.57 65.00 0.32
C ALA A 186 -97.91 64.41 0.81
N GLN A 187 -97.89 63.32 1.59
CA GLN A 187 -99.08 62.71 2.19
C GLN A 187 -99.79 63.65 3.17
N SER A 188 -99.04 64.39 3.98
CA SER A 188 -99.60 65.37 4.94
C SER A 188 -100.29 66.54 4.21
N GLY A 189 -99.71 66.99 3.09
CA GLY A 189 -100.33 67.98 2.21
C GLY A 189 -101.63 67.47 1.59
N LEU A 190 -101.62 66.24 1.05
CA LEU A 190 -102.81 65.59 0.48
C LEU A 190 -103.94 65.42 1.51
N LEU A 191 -103.63 64.92 2.72
CA LEU A 191 -104.62 64.78 3.80
C LEU A 191 -105.23 66.12 4.21
N SER A 192 -104.43 67.18 4.23
CA SER A 192 -104.92 68.53 4.52
C SER A 192 -105.89 69.00 3.44
N LEU A 193 -105.56 68.80 2.15
CA LEU A 193 -106.47 69.11 1.05
C LEU A 193 -107.76 68.29 1.09
N PHE A 194 -107.70 67.00 1.46
CA PHE A 194 -108.89 66.14 1.57
C PHE A 194 -109.82 66.55 2.72
N LYS A 195 -109.27 66.99 3.87
CA LYS A 195 -110.07 67.53 4.99
C LYS A 195 -110.81 68.83 4.64
N PHE A 196 -110.25 69.64 3.75
CA PHE A 196 -110.85 70.87 3.26
C PHE A 196 -111.56 70.70 1.91
N TRP A 197 -111.68 69.47 1.40
CA TRP A 197 -112.40 69.18 0.17
C TRP A 197 -113.91 69.32 0.41
N PRO A 198 -114.59 70.27 -0.24
CA PRO A 198 -116.02 70.48 -0.04
C PRO A 198 -116.78 69.27 -0.61
N VAL A 199 -117.37 68.46 0.26
CA VAL A 199 -118.38 67.48 -0.14
C VAL A 199 -119.69 68.25 -0.36
N GLY A 200 -119.96 68.60 -1.62
CA GLY A 200 -121.18 69.27 -2.08
C GLY A 200 -120.83 70.35 -3.13
N LEU A 201 -121.41 70.38 -4.32
CA LEU A 201 -122.81 70.11 -4.66
C LEU A 201 -122.96 69.01 -5.73
N THR A 202 -123.70 67.96 -5.39
CA THR A 202 -124.71 67.42 -6.31
C THR A 202 -125.88 68.39 -6.31
N ALA A 203 -126.11 69.02 -7.45
CA ALA A 203 -127.44 69.34 -7.98
C ALA A 203 -127.43 68.89 -9.44
#